data_AF-A0A0M0LKF9-F1
#
_entry.id   AF-A0A0M0LKF9-F1
#
_cell.length_a   1.000
_cell.length_b   1.000
_cell.length_c   1.000
_cell.angle_alpha   90.00
_cell.angle_beta   90.00
_cell.angle_gamma   90.00
#
_symmetry.space_group_name_H-M   'P 1'
#
loop_
_entity.id
_entity.type
_entity.pdbx_description
1 polymer ?
#
loop_
_entity_poly.entity_id
_entity_poly.type
_entity_poly.pdbx_seq_one_letter_code
_entity_poly.pdbx_strand_id
1 'polypeptide(L)'
;MFTFIIIAYCIFVAINLIHKNRESIRQLTAKQLILASFAYLSMVFLGFICIYYGGNWFAVQFSSRFLQLVVFILIIIITISLCQWPLKKILNRVTSGIFPKN
;
A
#
# COMPACT_ATOMS: atom_id res chain seq x y z
N MET A 1 18.59 -10.86 10.83
CA MET A 1 17.66 -11.33 11.91
C MET A 1 16.44 -10.42 12.02
N PHE A 2 16.59 -9.12 12.25
CA PHE A 2 15.46 -8.16 12.30
C PHE A 2 14.57 -8.16 11.04
N THR A 3 15.15 -8.23 9.84
CA THR A 3 14.38 -8.26 8.58
C THR A 3 13.42 -9.45 8.51
N PHE A 4 13.86 -10.64 8.93
CA PHE A 4 13.01 -11.84 8.95
C PHE A 4 11.85 -11.69 9.94
N ILE A 5 12.11 -11.08 11.11
CA ILE A 5 11.08 -10.81 12.13
C ILE A 5 10.03 -9.82 11.58
N ILE A 6 10.47 -8.75 10.92
CA ILE A 6 9.58 -7.76 10.30
C ILE A 6 8.73 -8.40 9.20
N ILE A 7 9.34 -9.21 8.33
CA ILE A 7 8.61 -9.91 7.26
C ILE A 7 7.58 -10.88 7.87
N ALA A 8 7.96 -11.68 8.86
CA ALA A 8 7.04 -12.59 9.55
C ALA A 8 5.88 -11.84 10.21
N TYR A 9 6.15 -10.71 10.86
CA TYR A 9 5.12 -9.85 11.44
C TYR A 9 4.17 -9.29 10.38
N CYS A 10 4.69 -8.78 9.26
CA CYS A 10 3.86 -8.29 8.15
C CYS A 10 2.96 -9.38 7.57
N ILE A 11 3.48 -10.60 7.39
CA ILE A 11 2.71 -11.76 6.91
C ILE A 11 1.61 -12.10 7.93
N PHE A 12 1.94 -12.16 9.21
CA PHE A 12 0.97 -12.44 10.27
C PHE A 12 -0.16 -11.41 10.31
N VAL A 13 0.18 -10.11 10.24
CA VAL A 13 -0.80 -9.03 10.18
C VAL A 13 -1.69 -9.16 8.93
N ALA A 14 -1.10 -9.44 7.77
CA ALA A 14 -1.86 -9.62 6.53
C ALA A 14 -2.86 -10.79 6.64
N ILE A 15 -2.41 -11.95 7.13
CA ILE A 15 -3.27 -13.12 7.35
C ILE A 15 -4.40 -12.78 8.32
N ASN A 16 -4.10 -12.10 9.43
CA ASN A 16 -5.11 -11.73 10.42
C ASN A 16 -6.14 -10.75 9.84
N LEU A 17 -5.70 -9.80 9.00
CA LEU A 17 -6.60 -8.84 8.33
C LEU A 17 -7.52 -9.53 7.32
N ILE A 18 -6.99 -10.50 6.56
CA ILE A 18 -7.77 -11.32 5.62
C ILE A 18 -8.77 -12.18 6.40
N HIS A 19 -8.33 -12.82 7.48
CA HIS A 19 -9.19 -13.67 8.29
C HIS A 19 -10.32 -12.88 8.95
N LYS A 20 -10.04 -11.67 9.46
CA LYS A 20 -11.03 -10.75 10.03
C LYS A 20 -12.08 -10.33 9.01
N ASN A 21 -11.69 -10.13 7.75
CA ASN A 21 -12.59 -9.68 6.68
C ASN A 21 -13.03 -10.82 5.74
N ARG A 22 -12.85 -12.08 6.15
CA ARG A 22 -13.07 -13.26 5.30
C ARG A 22 -14.48 -13.33 4.72
N GLU A 23 -15.48 -12.86 5.48
CA GLU A 23 -16.88 -12.91 5.06
C GLU A 23 -17.14 -11.94 3.91
N SER A 24 -16.62 -10.70 4.01
CA SER A 24 -16.65 -9.74 2.91
C SER A 24 -15.87 -10.25 1.69
N ILE A 25 -14.71 -10.86 1.90
CA ILE A 25 -13.88 -11.40 0.81
C ILE A 25 -14.60 -12.55 0.07
N ARG A 26 -15.33 -13.40 0.81
CA ARG A 26 -16.08 -14.54 0.24
C ARG A 26 -17.26 -14.11 -0.62
N GLN A 27 -17.77 -12.90 -0.44
CA GLN A 27 -18.82 -12.33 -1.29
C GLN A 27 -18.30 -11.87 -2.67
N LEU A 28 -16.98 -11.75 -2.85
CA LEU A 28 -16.40 -11.42 -4.15
C LEU A 28 -16.33 -12.64 -5.07
N THR A 29 -16.64 -12.40 -6.34
CA THR A 29 -16.41 -13.41 -7.38
C THR A 29 -14.90 -13.59 -7.60
N ALA A 30 -14.46 -14.79 -8.01
CA ALA A 30 -13.05 -15.08 -8.31
C ALA A 30 -12.40 -14.04 -9.24
N LYS A 31 -13.13 -13.54 -10.25
CA LYS A 31 -12.66 -12.47 -11.15
C LYS A 31 -12.39 -11.15 -10.41
N GLN A 32 -13.26 -10.77 -9.47
CA GLN A 32 -13.11 -9.54 -8.68
C GLN A 32 -11.96 -9.67 -7.69
N LEU A 33 -11.76 -10.86 -7.10
CA LEU A 33 -10.63 -11.15 -6.23
C LEU A 33 -9.29 -10.98 -6.96
N ILE A 34 -9.19 -11.51 -8.19
CA ILE A 34 -7.98 -11.39 -9.02
C ILE A 34 -7.73 -9.92 -9.38
N LEU A 35 -8.73 -9.19 -9.84
CA LEU A 35 -8.56 -7.76 -10.17
C LEU A 35 -8.21 -6.92 -8.94
N ALA A 36 -8.85 -7.18 -7.79
CA ALA A 36 -8.54 -6.49 -6.54
C ALA A 36 -7.09 -6.75 -6.12
N SER A 37 -6.64 -8.01 -6.21
CA SER A 37 -5.25 -8.39 -5.91
C SER A 37 -4.27 -7.67 -6.83
N PHE A 38 -4.57 -7.58 -8.12
CA PHE A 38 -3.76 -6.83 -9.10
C PHE A 38 -3.75 -5.33 -8.83
N ALA A 39 -4.87 -4.75 -8.39
CA ALA A 39 -4.94 -3.35 -7.99
C ALA A 39 -4.07 -3.05 -6.76
N TYR A 40 -4.07 -3.93 -5.76
CA TYR A 40 -3.16 -3.81 -4.61
C TYR A 40 -1.70 -3.93 -5.05
N LEU A 41 -1.36 -4.92 -5.88
CA LEU A 41 0.01 -5.13 -6.35
C LEU A 41 0.55 -3.92 -7.13
N SER A 42 -0.27 -3.38 -8.03
CA SER A 42 0.11 -2.21 -8.84
C SER A 42 0.32 -0.97 -7.97
N MET A 43 -0.47 -0.76 -6.92
CA MET A 43 -0.29 0.35 -5.97
C MET A 43 0.97 0.19 -5.12
N VAL A 44 1.29 -1.03 -4.67
CA VAL A 44 2.55 -1.30 -3.98
C VAL A 44 3.73 -0.99 -4.89
N PHE A 45 3.65 -1.41 -6.17
CA PHE A 45 4.70 -1.14 -7.15
C PHE A 45 4.87 0.35 -7.43
N LEU A 46 3.76 1.08 -7.58
CA LEU A 46 3.77 2.52 -7.78
C LEU A 46 4.36 3.26 -6.56
N GLY A 47 3.95 2.86 -5.36
CA GLY A 47 4.51 3.39 -4.11
C GLY A 47 6.01 3.11 -3.99
N PHE A 48 6.45 1.90 -4.36
CA PHE A 48 7.87 1.55 -4.40
C PHE A 48 8.64 2.46 -5.36
N ILE A 49 8.13 2.70 -6.57
CA ILE A 49 8.76 3.60 -7.53
C ILE A 49 8.86 5.02 -6.98
N CYS A 50 7.76 5.56 -6.43
CA CYS A 50 7.72 6.90 -5.88
C CYS A 50 8.67 7.08 -4.68
N ILE A 51 8.75 6.10 -3.77
CA ILE A 51 9.62 6.19 -2.59
C ILE A 51 11.08 5.98 -2.98
N TYR A 52 11.37 4.93 -3.77
CA TYR A 52 12.75 4.55 -4.08
C TYR A 52 13.41 5.51 -5.07
N TYR A 53 12.71 5.88 -6.15
CA TYR A 53 13.26 6.80 -7.15
C TYR A 53 12.93 8.25 -6.80
N GLY A 54 11.65 8.55 -6.52
CA GLY A 54 11.22 9.92 -6.20
C GLY A 54 11.75 10.42 -4.85
N GLY A 55 11.65 9.59 -3.82
CA GLY A 55 12.17 9.90 -2.47
C GLY A 55 13.67 10.10 -2.45
N ASN A 56 14.42 9.23 -3.11
CA ASN A 56 15.87 9.36 -3.20
C ASN A 56 16.30 10.62 -4.00
N TRP A 57 15.62 10.91 -5.12
CA TRP A 57 15.91 12.10 -5.93
C TRP A 57 15.71 13.40 -5.16
N PHE A 58 14.61 13.51 -4.38
CA PHE A 58 14.35 14.69 -3.55
C PHE A 58 15.29 14.78 -2.34
N ALA A 59 15.58 13.65 -1.70
CA ALA A 59 16.41 13.60 -0.50
C ALA A 59 17.86 14.05 -0.78
N VAL A 60 18.40 13.75 -1.96
CA VAL A 60 19.78 14.11 -2.36
C VAL A 60 19.99 15.63 -2.46
N GLN A 61 18.93 16.43 -2.62
CA GLN A 61 19.06 17.89 -2.68
C GLN A 61 19.41 18.54 -1.34
N PHE A 62 19.31 17.81 -0.23
CA PHE A 62 19.57 18.33 1.11
C PHE A 62 20.90 17.82 1.64
N SER A 63 21.80 18.74 1.99
CA SER A 63 23.13 18.40 2.53
C SER A 63 23.09 17.90 3.99
N SER A 64 22.07 18.32 4.76
CA SER A 64 21.90 17.89 6.15
C SER A 64 21.18 16.55 6.26
N ARG A 65 21.82 15.57 6.91
CA ARG A 65 21.25 14.23 7.15
C ARG A 65 19.93 14.25 7.91
N PHE A 66 19.76 15.21 8.83
CA PHE A 66 18.50 15.35 9.57
C PHE A 66 17.34 15.79 8.67
N LEU A 67 17.59 16.80 7.83
CA LEU A 67 16.59 17.27 6.86
C LEU A 67 16.26 16.18 5.84
N GLN A 68 17.27 15.43 5.38
CA GLN A 68 17.11 14.32 4.46
C GLN A 68 16.14 13.27 5.02
N LEU A 69 16.28 12.91 6.30
CA LEU A 69 15.41 11.93 6.96
C LEU A 69 13.97 12.46 7.10
N VAL A 70 13.79 13.72 7.51
CA VAL A 70 12.46 14.35 7.64
C VAL A 70 11.75 14.40 6.28
N VAL A 71 12.45 14.84 5.23
CA VAL A 71 11.90 14.90 3.86
C VAL A 71 11.56 13.51 3.35
N PHE A 72 12.39 12.50 3.61
CA PHE A 72 12.11 11.12 3.19
C PHE A 72 10.85 10.56 3.86
N ILE A 73 10.66 10.80 5.17
CA ILE A 73 9.43 10.41 5.88
C ILE A 73 8.21 11.12 5.29
N LEU A 74 8.31 12.42 5.01
CA LEU A 74 7.22 13.19 4.39
C LEU A 74 6.84 12.61 3.02
N ILE A 75 7.82 12.24 2.19
CA ILE A 75 7.57 11.64 0.88
C ILE A 75 6.88 10.29 1.02
N ILE A 76 7.24 9.47 2.00
CA ILE A 76 6.54 8.21 2.27
C ILE A 76 5.07 8.47 2.63
N ILE A 77 4.80 9.41 3.54
CA ILE A 77 3.42 9.74 3.96
C ILE A 77 2.59 10.25 2.78
N ILE A 78 3.15 11.15 1.99
CA ILE A 78 2.49 11.71 0.79
C ILE A 78 2.23 10.59 -0.22
N THR A 79 3.21 9.73 -0.49
CA THR A 79 3.09 8.63 -1.43
C THR A 79 1.98 7.65 -1.02
N ILE A 80 1.95 7.25 0.26
CA ILE A 80 0.91 6.36 0.78
C ILE A 80 -0.47 7.01 0.63
N SER A 81 -0.60 8.28 1.00
CA SER A 81 -1.85 9.03 0.88
C SER A 81 -2.33 9.13 -0.58
N LEU A 82 -1.40 9.38 -1.50
CA LEU A 82 -1.67 9.42 -2.93
C LEU A 82 -2.06 8.05 -3.49
N CYS A 83 -1.54 6.95 -2.94
CA CYS A 83 -1.94 5.59 -3.36
C CYS A 83 -3.32 5.20 -2.82
N GLN A 84 -3.73 5.71 -1.66
CA GLN A 84 -5.02 5.35 -1.05
C GLN A 84 -6.23 5.76 -1.90
N TRP A 85 -6.25 7.00 -2.40
CA TRP A 85 -7.37 7.51 -3.19
C TRP A 85 -7.65 6.71 -4.48
N PRO A 86 -6.68 6.47 -5.37
CA PRO A 86 -6.90 5.69 -6.58
C PRO A 86 -7.15 4.21 -6.25
N LEU A 87 -6.53 3.66 -5.20
CA LEU A 87 -6.80 2.29 -4.78
C LEU A 87 -8.25 2.11 -4.34
N LYS A 88 -8.77 3.00 -3.48
CA LYS A 88 -10.19 3.00 -3.09
C LYS A 88 -11.11 3.13 -4.31
N LYS A 89 -10.77 4.00 -5.27
CA LYS A 89 -11.55 4.20 -6.49
C LYS A 89 -11.58 2.95 -7.38
N ILE A 90 -10.44 2.30 -7.58
CA ILE A 90 -10.32 1.07 -8.38
C ILE A 90 -11.06 -0.06 -7.69
N LEU A 91 -10.83 -0.27 -6.38
CA LEU A 91 -11.53 -1.31 -5.61
C LEU A 91 -13.04 -1.12 -5.69
N ASN A 92 -13.57 0.08 -5.42
CA ASN A 92 -15.02 0.33 -5.54
C ASN A 92 -15.58 -0.02 -6.92
N ARG A 93 -14.82 0.25 -8.00
CA ARG A 93 -15.22 -0.06 -9.37
C ARG A 93 -15.18 -1.56 -9.66
N VAL A 94 -14.17 -2.26 -9.16
CA VAL A 94 -13.97 -3.71 -9.36
C VAL A 94 -14.96 -4.53 -8.54
N THR A 95 -15.25 -4.09 -7.32
CA THR A 95 -16.09 -4.81 -6.37
C THR A 95 -17.54 -4.35 -6.42
N SER A 96 -17.92 -3.57 -7.44
CA SER A 96 -19.28 -3.04 -7.64
C SER A 96 -19.86 -2.34 -6.40
N GLY A 97 -19.03 -1.73 -5.56
CA GLY A 97 -19.46 -1.08 -4.31
C GLY A 97 -19.82 -2.00 -3.14
N ILE A 98 -19.45 -3.30 -3.19
CA ILE A 98 -19.68 -4.25 -2.07
C ILE A 98 -18.91 -3.85 -0.80
N PHE A 99 -17.76 -3.16 -0.93
CA PHE A 99 -17.02 -2.67 0.23
C PHE A 99 -17.63 -1.37 0.77
N PRO A 100 -17.83 -1.24 2.10
CA PRO A 100 -18.38 -0.04 2.71
C PRO A 100 -17.46 1.16 2.48
N LYS A 101 -18.07 2.30 2.11
CA LYS A 101 -17.40 3.58 1.92
C LYS A 101 -17.07 4.22 3.27
N ASN A 102 -16.10 3.66 4.00
CA ASN A 102 -15.49 4.34 5.15
C ASN A 102 -14.13 4.95 4.77
#